data_AF-A0A4P6TMT7-F1
#
_entry.id   AF-A0A4P6TMT7-F1
#
_cell.length_a   1.000
_cell.length_b   1.000
_cell.length_c   1.000
_cell.angle_alpha   90.00
_cell.angle_beta   90.00
_cell.angle_gamma   90.00
#
_symmetry.space_group_name_H-M   'P 1'
#
loop_
_entity.id
_entity.type
_entity.pdbx_description
1 polymer ?
#
loop_
_entity_poly.entity_id
_entity_poly.type
_entity_poly.pdbx_seq_one_letter_code
_entity_poly.pdbx_strand_id
1 'polypeptide(L)'
;MTHQTTTPILPLMRQHIVLLQTMLQQDRFAALRSPVQELAHSFAQLESALREQAQTLEAVMALLALHPSDAYRNHLMQGLLGLQRQQQHLLA
;
A
#
# COMPACT_ATOMS: atom_id res chain seq x y z
N MET A 1 -6.32 26.07 10.20
CA MET A 1 -6.13 25.20 9.02
C MET A 1 -4.71 24.68 9.04
N THR A 2 -4.49 23.52 9.66
CA THR A 2 -3.18 22.87 9.67
C THR A 2 -3.13 21.91 8.49
N HIS A 3 -2.43 22.31 7.42
CA HIS A 3 -2.02 21.38 6.38
C HIS A 3 -1.06 20.38 7.02
N GLN A 4 -1.59 19.25 7.51
CA GLN A 4 -0.79 18.07 7.75
C GLN A 4 -0.29 17.61 6.38
N THR A 5 0.89 18.08 5.99
CA THR A 5 1.69 17.44 4.96
C THR A 5 2.01 16.03 5.46
N THR A 6 1.16 15.09 5.09
CA THR A 6 1.48 13.66 5.09
C THR A 6 2.60 13.50 4.07
N THR A 7 3.84 13.60 4.53
CA THR A 7 5.01 13.28 3.71
C THR A 7 4.74 11.90 3.11
N PRO A 8 4.71 11.74 1.78
CA PRO A 8 4.35 10.46 1.20
C PRO A 8 5.49 9.49 1.54
N ILE A 9 5.21 8.59 2.48
CA ILE A 9 6.18 7.67 3.07
C ILE A 9 6.77 6.74 1.99
N LEU A 10 5.95 6.35 1.01
CA LEU A 10 6.34 5.46 -0.10
C LEU A 10 7.50 6.02 -0.96
N PRO A 11 7.41 7.24 -1.52
CA PRO A 11 8.54 7.89 -2.20
C PRO A 11 9.82 7.96 -1.34
N LEU A 12 9.68 8.26 -0.06
CA LEU A 12 10.81 8.34 0.87
C LEU A 12 11.47 6.96 1.04
N MET A 13 10.69 5.90 1.26
CA MET A 13 11.22 4.53 1.40
C MET A 13 11.90 4.05 0.12
N ARG A 14 11.33 4.37 -1.05
CA ARG A 14 11.94 4.06 -2.35
C ARG A 14 13.31 4.72 -2.51
N GLN A 15 13.44 5.99 -2.12
CA GLN A 15 14.72 6.70 -2.16
C GLN A 15 15.76 6.04 -1.26
N HIS A 16 15.37 5.62 -0.04
CA HIS A 16 16.28 4.94 0.88
C HIS A 16 16.77 3.59 0.35
N ILE A 17 15.89 2.80 -0.29
CA ILE A 17 16.27 1.52 -0.89
C ILE A 17 17.26 1.72 -2.03
N VAL A 18 17.03 2.71 -2.91
CA VAL A 18 17.96 3.04 -4.00
C VAL A 18 19.31 3.47 -3.44
N LEU A 19 19.33 4.29 -2.39
CA LEU A 19 20.55 4.70 -1.70
C LEU A 19 21.32 3.52 -1.11
N LEU A 20 20.62 2.59 -0.44
CA LEU A 20 21.21 1.36 0.08
C LEU A 20 21.77 0.49 -1.05
N GLN A 21 21.00 0.23 -2.10
CA GLN A 21 21.46 -0.53 -3.27
C GLN A 21 22.71 0.09 -3.93
N THR A 22 22.80 1.42 -3.96
CA THR A 22 23.96 2.15 -4.49
C THR A 22 25.18 1.96 -3.59
N MET A 23 25.02 2.03 -2.26
CA MET A 23 26.11 1.80 -1.30
C MET A 23 26.64 0.35 -1.37
N LEU A 24 25.78 -0.62 -1.68
CA LEU A 24 26.12 -2.05 -1.73
C LEU A 24 26.90 -2.49 -2.97
N GLN A 25 27.07 -1.61 -3.95
CA GLN A 25 27.95 -1.85 -5.11
C GLN A 25 29.43 -1.95 -4.69
N GLN A 26 29.78 -1.48 -3.49
CA GLN A 26 31.12 -1.66 -2.93
C GLN A 26 31.31 -3.09 -2.41
N ASP A 27 32.41 -3.76 -2.77
CA ASP A 27 32.66 -5.17 -2.41
C ASP A 27 32.68 -5.45 -0.90
N ARG A 28 33.01 -4.44 -0.09
CA ARG A 28 32.96 -4.53 1.38
C ARG A 28 31.56 -4.82 1.94
N PHE A 29 30.50 -4.68 1.14
CA PHE A 29 29.11 -4.93 1.55
C PHE A 29 28.44 -6.06 0.77
N ALA A 30 29.21 -6.96 0.14
CA ALA A 30 28.66 -8.08 -0.63
C ALA A 30 27.64 -8.94 0.17
N ALA A 31 27.89 -9.15 1.47
CA ALA A 31 26.99 -9.88 2.36
C ALA A 31 25.63 -9.20 2.58
N LEU A 32 25.54 -7.89 2.37
CA LEU A 32 24.31 -7.12 2.55
C LEU A 32 23.51 -6.98 1.24
N ARG A 33 24.05 -7.41 0.09
CA ARG A 33 23.34 -7.34 -1.21
C ARG A 33 22.06 -8.17 -1.23
N SER A 34 22.12 -9.43 -0.78
CA SER A 34 20.96 -10.33 -0.71
C SER A 34 19.84 -9.79 0.19
N PRO A 35 20.10 -9.45 1.48
CA PRO A 35 19.03 -8.96 2.36
C PRO A 35 18.44 -7.63 1.89
N VAL A 36 19.22 -6.74 1.25
CA VAL A 36 18.68 -5.48 0.71
C VAL A 36 17.89 -5.70 -0.59
N GLN A 37 18.24 -6.69 -1.40
CA GLN A 37 17.40 -7.09 -2.54
C GLN A 37 16.07 -7.69 -2.08
N GLU A 38 16.07 -8.55 -1.07
CA GLU A 38 14.86 -9.10 -0.46
C GLU A 38 13.98 -7.98 0.12
N LEU A 39 14.60 -7.06 0.87
CA LEU A 39 13.91 -5.89 1.41
C LEU A 39 13.27 -5.04 0.29
N ALA A 40 14.03 -4.75 -0.77
CA ALA A 40 13.53 -3.99 -1.92
C ALA A 40 12.35 -4.69 -2.61
N HIS A 41 12.40 -6.02 -2.72
CA HIS A 41 11.33 -6.82 -3.28
C HIS A 41 10.07 -6.77 -2.42
N SER A 42 10.19 -6.96 -1.10
CA SER A 42 9.07 -6.85 -0.16
C SER A 42 8.45 -5.44 -0.17
N PHE A 43 9.26 -4.40 -0.29
CA PHE A 43 8.75 -3.02 -0.44
C PHE A 43 7.99 -2.80 -1.74
N ALA A 44 8.44 -3.38 -2.86
CA ALA A 44 7.72 -3.29 -4.12
C ALA A 44 6.36 -4.00 -4.05
N GLN A 45 6.29 -5.15 -3.38
CA GLN A 45 5.04 -5.86 -3.11
C GLN A 45 4.09 -5.01 -2.24
N LEU A 46 4.62 -4.40 -1.18
CA LEU A 46 3.84 -3.52 -0.31
C LEU A 46 3.34 -2.27 -1.06
N GLU A 47 4.16 -1.65 -1.91
CA GLU A 47 3.76 -0.53 -2.76
C GLU A 47 2.60 -0.92 -3.69
N SER A 48 2.67 -2.10 -4.32
CA SER A 48 1.59 -2.60 -5.18
C SER A 48 0.29 -2.78 -4.40
N ALA A 49 0.36 -3.45 -3.24
CA ALA A 49 -0.81 -3.69 -2.40
C ALA A 49 -1.45 -2.38 -1.91
N LEU A 50 -0.63 -1.40 -1.50
CA LEU A 50 -1.11 -0.08 -1.08
C LEU A 50 -1.77 0.68 -2.23
N ARG A 51 -1.22 0.58 -3.44
CA ARG A 51 -1.81 1.21 -4.64
C ARG A 51 -3.16 0.60 -4.99
N GLU A 52 -3.28 -0.72 -4.94
CA GLU A 52 -4.54 -1.43 -5.15
C GLU A 52 -5.59 -1.06 -4.10
N GLN A 53 -5.20 -0.95 -2.83
CA GLN A 53 -6.09 -0.48 -1.76
C GLN A 53 -6.54 0.96 -1.97
N ALA A 54 -5.64 1.85 -2.38
CA ALA A 54 -5.98 3.25 -2.67
C ALA A 54 -6.98 3.35 -3.83
N GLN A 55 -6.77 2.61 -4.92
CA GLN A 55 -7.71 2.54 -6.04
C GLN A 55 -9.08 1.99 -5.63
N THR A 56 -9.09 0.96 -4.78
CA THR A 56 -10.32 0.39 -4.24
C THR A 56 -11.08 1.43 -3.41
N LEU A 57 -10.37 2.19 -2.57
CA LEU A 57 -10.95 3.25 -1.77
C LEU A 57 -11.51 4.38 -2.65
N GLU A 58 -10.78 4.81 -3.67
CA GLU A 58 -11.26 5.81 -4.63
C GLU A 58 -12.54 5.34 -5.35
N ALA A 59 -12.58 4.08 -5.80
CA ALA A 59 -13.77 3.50 -6.42
C ALA A 59 -14.97 3.47 -5.46
N VAL A 60 -14.74 3.10 -4.19
CA VAL A 60 -15.77 3.12 -3.15
C VAL A 60 -16.28 4.55 -2.92
N MET A 61 -15.39 5.54 -2.81
CA MET A 61 -15.80 6.93 -2.65
C MET A 61 -16.59 7.45 -3.86
N ALA A 62 -16.19 7.09 -5.09
CA ALA A 62 -16.90 7.45 -6.31
C ALA A 62 -18.32 6.84 -6.33
N LEU A 63 -18.47 5.57 -5.96
CA LEU A 63 -19.77 4.90 -5.85
C LEU A 63 -20.66 5.55 -4.77
N LEU A 64 -20.09 5.91 -3.62
CA LEU A 64 -20.81 6.61 -2.55
C LEU A 64 -21.21 8.04 -2.94
N ALA A 65 -20.44 8.70 -3.81
CA ALA A 65 -20.76 10.03 -4.34
C ALA A 65 -21.89 9.97 -5.38
N LEU A 66 -21.97 8.90 -6.17
CA LEU A 66 -23.01 8.68 -7.18
C LEU A 66 -24.36 8.31 -6.56
N HIS A 67 -24.37 7.65 -5.40
CA HIS A 67 -25.58 7.20 -4.73
C HIS A 67 -25.67 7.72 -3.28
N PRO A 68 -26.31 8.89 -3.06
CA PRO A 68 -26.40 9.53 -1.75
C PRO A 68 -27.40 8.85 -0.79
N SER A 69 -28.03 7.74 -1.18
CA SER A 69 -29.01 7.04 -0.34
C SER A 69 -28.33 6.21 0.75
N ASP A 70 -28.77 6.39 2.01
CA ASP A 70 -28.26 5.64 3.16
C ASP A 70 -28.44 4.12 3.02
N ALA A 71 -29.49 3.67 2.31
CA ALA A 71 -29.71 2.25 2.03
C ALA A 71 -28.58 1.67 1.14
N TYR A 72 -28.15 2.43 0.13
CA TYR A 72 -27.03 2.02 -0.74
C TYR A 72 -25.71 2.02 0.01
N ARG A 73 -25.47 3.04 0.85
CA ARG A 73 -24.28 3.10 1.71
C ARG A 73 -24.18 1.90 2.65
N ASN A 74 -25.30 1.54 3.29
CA ASN A 74 -25.37 0.38 4.18
C ASN A 74 -25.10 -0.94 3.43
N HIS A 75 -25.65 -1.10 2.23
CA HIS A 75 -25.42 -2.30 1.42
C HIS A 75 -23.97 -2.41 0.94
N LEU A 76 -23.38 -1.29 0.52
CA LEU A 76 -21.99 -1.23 0.10
C LEU A 76 -21.04 -1.53 1.27
N MET A 77 -21.30 -0.98 2.46
CA MET A 77 -20.56 -1.30 3.68
C MET A 77 -20.68 -2.79 4.06
N GLN A 78 -21.87 -3.39 3.95
CA GLN A 78 -22.04 -4.82 4.18
C GLN A 78 -21.25 -5.67 3.18
N GLY A 79 -21.23 -5.28 1.90
CA GLY A 79 -20.44 -5.93 0.86
C GLY A 79 -18.93 -5.85 1.14
N LEU A 80 -18.43 -4.67 1.53
CA LEU A 80 -17.02 -4.48 1.90
C LEU A 80 -16.63 -5.29 3.13
N LEU A 81 -17.47 -5.34 4.17
CA LEU A 81 -17.24 -6.16 5.36
C LEU A 81 -17.22 -7.66 5.03
N GLY A 82 -18.05 -8.11 4.09
CA GLY A 82 -18.04 -9.48 3.57
C GLY A 82 -16.73 -9.82 2.86
N LEU A 83 -16.30 -8.94 1.96
CA LEU A 83 -15.02 -9.06 1.24
C LEU A 83 -13.82 -9.10 2.20
N GLN A 84 -13.80 -8.24 3.23
CA GLN A 84 -12.73 -8.23 4.23
C GLN A 84 -12.65 -9.57 4.98
N ARG A 85 -13.78 -10.15 5.40
CA ARG A 85 -13.79 -11.46 6.07
C ARG A 85 -13.33 -12.59 5.17
N GLN A 86 -13.66 -12.52 3.89
CA GLN A 86 -13.21 -13.49 2.90
C GLN A 86 -11.69 -13.41 2.69
N GLN A 87 -11.12 -12.21 2.59
CA GLN A 87 -9.67 -12.05 2.54
C GLN A 87 -8.98 -12.56 3.80
N GLN A 88 -9.54 -12.32 5.00
CA GLN A 88 -8.98 -12.87 6.24
C GLN A 88 -8.98 -14.39 6.27
N HIS A 89 -9.99 -15.06 5.71
CA HIS A 89 -10.01 -16.52 5.58
C HIS A 89 -9.02 -17.07 4.55
N LEU A 90 -8.69 -16.29 3.52
CA LEU A 90 -7.73 -16.70 2.49
C LEU A 90 -6.26 -16.49 2.91
N LEU A 91 -6.03 -15.67 3.94
CA LEU A 91 -4.71 -15.36 4.49
C LEU A 91 -4.39 -16.15 5.78
N ALA A 92 -5.36 -16.90 6.32
CA ALA A 92 -5.23 -17.77 7.49
C ALA A 92 -5.02 -19.23 7.08
#